data_AF-A0A7S0LS10-F1
#
_entry.id   AF-A0A7S0LS10-F1
#
_cell.length_a   1.000
_cell.length_b   1.000
_cell.length_c   1.000
_cell.angle_alpha   90.00
_cell.angle_beta   90.00
_cell.angle_gamma   90.00
#
_symmetry.space_group_name_H-M   'P 1'
#
loop_
_entity.id
_entity.type
_entity.pdbx_description
1 polymer ?
#
loop_
_entity_poly.entity_id
_entity_poly.type
_entity_poly.pdbx_seq_one_letter_code
_entity_poly.pdbx_strand_id
1 'polypeptide(L)'
;PASRPAVPLGGGGHSAPPCLAVLTVDVAARGWEMEAAACLERHGVVSLPALLSAQQLAEIAEAVALADTDPATADFVRLTRNAEGRVHKALPLGGNGREALSAVTATLWPVMRRVLQTARPPLVGAGWMRISPGAERQSLHKDVRGYDRHPATGELAACYDVPRALSVQVQLSDTAGATLDAPVGALEVLPGSHRPDGRHGGRGAV
;
A
#
# COMPACT_ATOMS: atom_id res chain seq x y z
N PRO A 1 -5.93 20.44 -29.18
CA PRO A 1 -5.60 18.99 -29.08
C PRO A 1 -6.55 18.32 -28.08
N ALA A 2 -7.16 17.20 -28.49
CA ALA A 2 -8.39 16.61 -27.97
C ALA A 2 -8.52 16.52 -26.43
N SER A 3 -9.66 17.00 -25.95
CA SER A 3 -10.22 16.73 -24.62
C SER A 3 -10.40 15.23 -24.40
N ARG A 4 -9.79 14.68 -23.35
CA ARG A 4 -10.02 13.30 -22.92
C ARG A 4 -11.43 13.16 -22.34
N PRO A 5 -12.18 12.09 -22.67
CA PRO A 5 -13.45 11.84 -22.02
C PRO A 5 -13.20 11.33 -20.59
N ALA A 6 -13.94 11.89 -19.63
CA ALA A 6 -14.09 11.28 -18.31
C ALA A 6 -14.79 9.92 -18.50
N VAL A 7 -14.12 8.84 -18.12
CA VAL A 7 -14.74 7.51 -18.11
C VAL A 7 -15.65 7.44 -16.88
N PRO A 8 -16.93 7.05 -17.02
CA PRO A 8 -17.82 6.94 -15.90
C PRO A 8 -17.37 5.80 -14.98
N LEU A 9 -17.37 6.05 -13.67
CA LEU A 9 -17.25 5.03 -12.63
C LEU A 9 -18.50 4.14 -12.67
N GLY A 10 -18.52 3.18 -13.59
CA GLY A 10 -19.59 2.21 -13.76
C GLY A 10 -19.48 1.12 -12.69
N GLY A 11 -20.50 1.02 -11.84
CA GLY A 11 -20.70 -0.08 -10.90
C GLY A 11 -20.90 -1.41 -11.64
N GLY A 12 -19.82 -2.13 -11.88
CA GLY A 12 -19.85 -3.53 -12.26
C GLY A 12 -19.34 -4.35 -11.08
N GLY A 13 -20.20 -5.17 -10.49
CA GLY A 13 -19.84 -6.12 -9.44
C GLY A 13 -18.83 -7.14 -9.94
N HIS A 14 -17.55 -6.77 -9.92
CA HIS A 14 -16.45 -7.69 -10.18
C HIS A 14 -16.15 -8.39 -8.86
N SER A 15 -16.64 -9.62 -8.74
CA SER A 15 -16.15 -10.54 -7.72
C SER A 15 -14.64 -10.61 -7.85
N ALA A 16 -13.92 -10.22 -6.80
CA ALA A 16 -12.47 -10.39 -6.77
C ALA A 16 -12.14 -11.87 -7.09
N PRO A 17 -11.07 -12.16 -7.86
CA PRO A 17 -10.63 -13.53 -8.06
C PRO A 17 -10.47 -14.23 -6.71
N PRO A 18 -10.75 -15.54 -6.61
CA PRO A 18 -10.89 -16.25 -5.32
C PRO A 18 -9.64 -16.17 -4.42
N CYS A 19 -8.46 -15.93 -4.99
CA CYS A 19 -7.23 -15.68 -4.25
C CYS A 19 -7.13 -14.28 -3.61
N LEU A 20 -7.83 -13.27 -4.16
CA LEU A 20 -7.94 -11.93 -3.57
C LEU A 20 -9.11 -11.85 -2.58
N ALA A 21 -10.17 -12.64 -2.75
CA ALA A 21 -11.31 -12.65 -1.84
C ALA A 21 -10.91 -12.92 -0.38
N VAL A 22 -9.96 -13.82 -0.14
CA VAL A 22 -9.44 -14.11 1.22
C VAL A 22 -8.58 -12.99 1.80
N LEU A 23 -8.13 -12.05 0.98
CA LEU A 23 -7.32 -10.89 1.37
C LEU A 23 -8.15 -9.63 1.49
N THR A 24 -9.40 -9.64 1.03
CA THR A 24 -10.29 -8.49 1.00
C THR A 24 -11.17 -8.47 2.24
N VAL A 25 -11.24 -7.32 2.90
CA VAL A 25 -12.18 -7.09 4.01
C VAL A 25 -13.23 -6.06 3.60
N ASP A 26 -14.49 -6.36 3.92
CA ASP A 26 -15.59 -5.43 3.73
C ASP A 26 -15.55 -4.33 4.80
N VAL A 27 -15.19 -3.12 4.38
CA VAL A 27 -15.07 -1.95 5.26
C VAL A 27 -16.42 -1.38 5.71
N ALA A 28 -17.53 -1.80 5.11
CA ALA A 28 -18.88 -1.46 5.56
C ALA A 28 -19.36 -2.37 6.70
N ALA A 29 -18.70 -3.51 6.91
CA ALA A 29 -19.06 -4.45 7.96
C ALA A 29 -18.68 -3.92 9.35
N ARG A 30 -19.50 -4.24 10.35
CA ARG A 30 -19.21 -3.89 11.74
C ARG A 30 -17.97 -4.64 12.22
N GLY A 31 -16.96 -3.90 12.68
CA GLY A 31 -15.73 -4.49 13.22
C GLY A 31 -14.71 -4.90 12.17
N TRP A 32 -14.83 -4.38 10.93
CA TRP A 32 -13.90 -4.62 9.83
C TRP A 32 -12.44 -4.39 10.22
N GLU A 33 -12.16 -3.48 11.17
CA GLU A 33 -10.80 -3.16 11.60
C GLU A 33 -10.12 -4.33 12.30
N MET A 34 -10.89 -5.14 13.03
CA MET A 34 -10.39 -6.36 13.66
C MET A 34 -10.12 -7.45 12.63
N GLU A 35 -11.03 -7.58 11.66
CA GLU A 35 -10.87 -8.53 10.56
C GLU A 35 -9.67 -8.18 9.68
N ALA A 36 -9.47 -6.90 9.37
CA ALA A 36 -8.32 -6.40 8.62
C ALA A 36 -7.00 -6.66 9.36
N ALA A 37 -6.94 -6.40 10.66
CA ALA A 37 -5.76 -6.72 11.47
C ALA A 37 -5.49 -8.24 11.49
N ALA A 38 -6.52 -9.07 11.64
CA ALA A 38 -6.38 -10.52 11.61
C ALA A 38 -5.96 -11.04 10.22
N CYS A 39 -6.44 -10.40 9.14
CA CYS A 39 -6.02 -10.70 7.77
C CYS A 39 -4.53 -10.39 7.57
N LEU A 40 -4.06 -9.22 8.02
CA LEU A 40 -2.63 -8.86 8.03
C LEU A 40 -1.78 -9.86 8.83
N GLU A 41 -2.23 -10.31 9.99
CA GLU A 41 -1.50 -11.32 10.78
C GLU A 41 -1.41 -12.68 10.05
N ARG A 42 -2.50 -13.09 9.38
CA ARG A 42 -2.56 -14.34 8.64
C ARG A 42 -1.75 -14.31 7.35
N HIS A 43 -1.86 -13.24 6.58
CA HIS A 43 -1.41 -13.18 5.19
C HIS A 43 -0.33 -12.14 4.92
N GLY A 44 -0.03 -11.24 5.86
CA GLY A 44 0.97 -10.18 5.68
C GLY A 44 0.51 -9.05 4.76
N VAL A 45 -0.70 -9.16 4.22
CA VAL A 45 -1.33 -8.21 3.31
C VAL A 45 -2.84 -8.27 3.49
N VAL A 46 -3.50 -7.12 3.34
CA VAL A 46 -4.97 -6.99 3.29
C VAL A 46 -5.32 -5.96 2.21
N SER A 47 -6.39 -6.21 1.48
CA SER A 47 -7.02 -5.26 0.56
C SER A 47 -8.26 -4.67 1.22
N LEU A 48 -8.40 -3.35 1.16
CA LEU A 48 -9.51 -2.59 1.77
C LEU A 48 -10.21 -1.75 0.68
N PRO A 49 -11.00 -2.39 -0.21
CA PRO A 49 -11.71 -1.68 -1.25
C PRO A 49 -12.65 -0.63 -0.67
N ALA A 50 -12.77 0.51 -1.36
CA ALA A 50 -13.66 1.60 -0.98
C ALA A 50 -13.48 2.17 0.45
N LEU A 51 -12.33 1.90 1.10
CA LEU A 51 -12.01 2.48 2.41
C LEU A 51 -11.91 4.01 2.36
N LEU A 52 -11.32 4.53 1.29
CA LEU A 52 -11.15 5.95 1.07
C LEU A 52 -12.28 6.47 0.18
N SER A 53 -12.84 7.61 0.57
CA SER A 53 -13.82 8.32 -0.25
C SER A 53 -13.19 8.91 -1.51
N ALA A 54 -14.02 9.18 -2.53
CA ALA A 54 -13.58 9.87 -3.74
C ALA A 54 -12.92 11.23 -3.46
N GLN A 55 -13.42 11.96 -2.45
CA GLN A 55 -12.86 13.23 -2.02
C GLN A 55 -11.44 13.07 -1.48
N GLN A 56 -11.21 12.10 -0.58
CA GLN A 56 -9.86 11.82 -0.05
C GLN A 56 -8.89 11.40 -1.16
N LEU A 57 -9.35 10.58 -2.12
CA LEU A 57 -8.52 10.20 -3.27
C LEU A 57 -8.16 11.41 -4.15
N ALA A 58 -9.08 12.35 -4.34
CA ALA A 58 -8.83 13.58 -5.10
C ALA A 58 -7.80 14.48 -4.40
N GLU A 59 -7.90 14.65 -3.08
CA GLU A 59 -6.94 15.44 -2.28
C GLU A 59 -5.51 14.86 -2.36
N ILE A 60 -5.38 13.53 -2.30
CA ILE A 60 -4.07 12.87 -2.46
C ILE A 60 -3.54 13.08 -3.89
N ALA A 61 -4.41 12.93 -4.91
CA ALA A 61 -4.02 13.11 -6.29
C ALA A 61 -3.56 14.56 -6.58
N GLU A 62 -4.23 15.55 -5.98
CA GLU A 62 -3.82 16.95 -6.06
C GLU A 62 -2.46 17.18 -5.39
N ALA A 63 -2.26 16.65 -4.19
CA ALA A 63 -0.96 16.74 -3.50
C ALA A 63 0.18 16.11 -4.31
N VAL A 64 -0.08 14.97 -4.97
CA VAL A 64 0.87 14.33 -5.88
C VAL A 64 1.15 15.20 -7.10
N ALA A 65 0.12 15.80 -7.72
CA ALA A 65 0.28 16.66 -8.89
C ALA A 65 1.15 17.89 -8.57
N LEU A 66 0.91 18.53 -7.42
CA LEU A 66 1.72 19.64 -6.94
C LEU A 66 3.18 19.22 -6.72
N ALA A 67 3.40 18.12 -6.00
CA ALA A 67 4.74 17.60 -5.72
C ALA A 67 5.50 17.18 -6.99
N ASP A 68 4.82 16.70 -8.03
CA ASP A 68 5.45 16.30 -9.29
C ASP A 68 6.05 17.49 -10.05
N THR A 69 5.42 18.66 -9.92
CA THR A 69 5.86 19.92 -10.55
C THR A 69 6.93 20.66 -9.76
N ASP A 70 7.13 20.32 -8.48
CA ASP A 70 8.14 20.94 -7.63
C ASP A 70 9.53 20.33 -7.86
N PRO A 71 10.51 21.11 -8.38
CA PRO A 71 11.86 20.61 -8.63
C PRO A 71 12.64 20.30 -7.34
N ALA A 72 12.20 20.77 -6.17
CA ALA A 72 12.82 20.46 -4.89
C ALA A 72 12.36 19.11 -4.31
N THR A 73 11.34 18.48 -4.89
CA THR A 73 10.86 17.16 -4.45
C THR A 73 11.94 16.11 -4.65
N ALA A 74 12.28 15.40 -3.57
CA ALA A 74 13.27 14.33 -3.61
C ALA A 74 12.87 13.22 -4.60
N ASP A 75 13.79 12.89 -5.50
CA ASP A 75 13.63 11.91 -6.57
C ASP A 75 14.39 10.61 -6.23
N PHE A 76 13.66 9.50 -6.21
CA PHE A 76 14.16 8.17 -5.92
C PHE A 76 14.14 7.24 -7.14
N VAL A 77 13.88 7.76 -8.34
CA VAL A 77 13.84 6.99 -9.60
C VAL A 77 15.14 6.20 -9.77
N ARG A 78 16.28 6.82 -9.48
CA ARG A 78 17.60 6.15 -9.59
C ARG A 78 17.81 5.00 -8.60
N LEU A 79 17.08 4.98 -7.49
CA LEU A 79 17.12 3.89 -6.51
C LEU A 79 16.19 2.74 -6.87
N THR A 80 15.31 2.97 -7.86
CA THR A 80 14.35 1.99 -8.34
C THR A 80 15.04 1.05 -9.32
N ARG A 81 15.05 -0.26 -9.05
CA ARG A 81 15.52 -1.25 -10.03
C ARG A 81 14.60 -1.18 -11.27
N ASN A 82 15.21 -1.12 -12.45
CA ASN A 82 14.52 -0.95 -13.74
C ASN A 82 13.68 0.33 -13.79
N ALA A 83 14.35 1.47 -13.62
CA ALA A 83 13.74 2.80 -13.54
C ALA A 83 13.06 3.27 -14.85
N GLU A 84 13.33 2.61 -15.98
CA GLU A 84 12.71 2.95 -17.26
C GLU A 84 11.18 2.86 -17.17
N GLY A 85 10.51 3.91 -17.65
CA GLY A 85 9.07 4.02 -17.57
C GLY A 85 8.52 4.24 -16.16
N ARG A 86 9.33 4.64 -15.17
CA ARG A 86 8.88 4.92 -13.81
C ARG A 86 9.20 6.32 -13.36
N VAL A 87 8.29 6.88 -12.55
CA VAL A 87 8.59 8.01 -11.66
C VAL A 87 8.38 7.55 -10.23
N HIS A 88 9.33 7.85 -9.35
CA HIS A 88 9.26 7.54 -7.93
C HIS A 88 9.84 8.72 -7.15
N LYS A 89 8.97 9.46 -6.47
CA LYS A 89 9.33 10.70 -5.77
C LYS A 89 8.75 10.71 -4.37
N ALA A 90 9.36 11.49 -3.48
CA ALA A 90 8.78 11.78 -2.18
C ALA A 90 7.45 12.52 -2.32
N LEU A 91 6.53 12.30 -1.40
CA LEU A 91 5.37 13.17 -1.19
C LEU A 91 5.67 14.03 0.04
N PRO A 92 5.91 15.34 -0.11
CA PRO A 92 6.24 16.21 1.01
C PRO A 92 5.15 16.19 2.09
N LEU A 93 5.57 16.05 3.35
CA LEU A 93 4.67 16.04 4.52
C LEU A 93 4.41 17.46 5.09
N GLY A 94 4.59 18.48 4.25
CA GLY A 94 4.20 19.87 4.52
C GLY A 94 3.00 20.28 3.65
N GLY A 95 2.27 21.32 4.07
CA GLY A 95 1.11 21.84 3.33
C GLY A 95 0.06 20.76 3.01
N ASN A 96 -0.44 20.77 1.78
CA ASN A 96 -1.54 19.92 1.30
C ASN A 96 -1.24 18.40 1.45
N GLY A 97 0.02 17.98 1.28
CA GLY A 97 0.40 16.57 1.45
C GLY A 97 0.19 16.08 2.89
N ARG A 98 0.43 16.95 3.88
CA ARG A 98 0.18 16.63 5.29
C ARG A 98 -1.30 16.42 5.58
N GLU A 99 -2.15 17.30 5.06
CA GLU A 99 -3.59 17.28 5.30
C GLU A 99 -4.22 16.02 4.69
N ALA A 100 -3.92 15.75 3.41
CA ALA A 100 -4.40 14.56 2.71
C ALA A 100 -3.98 13.26 3.42
N LEU A 101 -2.70 13.15 3.82
CA LEU A 101 -2.19 11.96 4.51
C LEU A 101 -2.69 11.84 5.95
N SER A 102 -2.99 12.96 6.62
CA SER A 102 -3.56 12.95 7.98
C SER A 102 -4.95 12.33 7.98
N ALA A 103 -5.79 12.66 6.99
CA ALA A 103 -7.11 12.08 6.85
C ALA A 103 -7.04 10.56 6.61
N VAL A 104 -6.17 10.11 5.69
CA VAL A 104 -5.94 8.69 5.42
C VAL A 104 -5.42 7.95 6.67
N THR A 105 -4.45 8.54 7.36
CA THR A 105 -3.87 7.98 8.58
C THR A 105 -4.93 7.84 9.68
N ALA A 106 -5.82 8.83 9.83
CA ALA A 106 -6.91 8.77 10.79
C ALA A 106 -7.90 7.63 10.48
N THR A 107 -8.26 7.43 9.20
CA THR A 107 -9.10 6.31 8.76
C THR A 107 -8.45 4.95 9.06
N LEU A 108 -7.14 4.82 8.84
CA LEU A 108 -6.40 3.57 9.04
C LEU A 108 -5.98 3.34 10.50
N TRP A 109 -6.01 4.37 11.35
CA TRP A 109 -5.47 4.32 12.71
C TRP A 109 -5.98 3.14 13.54
N PRO A 110 -7.27 2.78 13.53
CA PRO A 110 -7.77 1.62 14.27
C PRO A 110 -7.11 0.29 13.88
N VAL A 111 -6.70 0.12 12.62
CA VAL A 111 -5.96 -1.05 12.14
C VAL A 111 -4.49 -0.91 12.50
N MET A 112 -3.89 0.25 12.19
CA MET A 112 -2.46 0.52 12.42
C MET A 112 -2.09 0.35 13.88
N ARG A 113 -2.87 0.89 14.82
CA ARG A 113 -2.58 0.77 16.27
C ARG A 113 -2.56 -0.68 16.74
N ARG A 114 -3.38 -1.56 16.13
CA ARG A 114 -3.43 -2.99 16.46
C ARG A 114 -2.22 -3.71 15.89
N VAL A 115 -1.92 -3.46 14.62
CA VAL A 115 -0.79 -4.10 13.91
C VAL A 115 0.56 -3.63 14.45
N LEU A 116 0.72 -2.32 14.63
CA LEU A 116 1.94 -1.69 15.15
C LEU A 116 2.05 -1.75 16.68
N GLN A 117 0.97 -2.12 17.37
CA GLN A 117 0.91 -2.32 18.83
C GLN A 117 1.42 -1.11 19.62
N THR A 118 1.03 0.07 19.14
CA THR A 118 1.47 1.34 19.69
C THR A 118 0.26 2.22 19.97
N ALA A 119 0.34 2.99 21.06
CA ALA A 119 -0.57 4.09 21.33
C ALA A 119 -0.12 5.41 20.69
N ARG A 120 1.12 5.47 20.17
CA ARG A 120 1.71 6.66 19.56
C ARG A 120 1.53 6.63 18.05
N PRO A 121 1.24 7.78 17.41
CA PRO A 121 1.26 7.89 15.95
C PRO A 121 2.60 7.40 15.38
N PRO A 122 2.60 6.70 14.23
CA PRO A 122 3.82 6.24 13.60
C PRO A 122 4.60 7.41 12.98
N LEU A 123 5.90 7.22 12.79
CA LEU A 123 6.64 8.03 11.83
C LEU A 123 6.13 7.66 10.43
N VAL A 124 5.67 8.66 9.68
CA VAL A 124 5.17 8.48 8.33
C VAL A 124 6.25 8.91 7.37
N GLY A 125 6.62 8.03 6.45
CA GLY A 125 7.28 8.37 5.19
C GLY A 125 6.28 8.17 4.06
N ALA A 126 6.23 9.10 3.11
CA ALA A 126 5.32 9.01 1.98
C ALA A 126 6.03 9.32 0.67
N GLY A 127 5.64 8.58 -0.35
CA GLY A 127 6.10 8.75 -1.73
C GLY A 127 4.98 8.37 -2.67
N TRP A 128 5.18 8.67 -3.94
CA TRP A 128 4.28 8.22 -4.99
C TRP A 128 5.10 7.60 -6.11
N MET A 129 4.46 6.67 -6.80
CA MET A 129 5.04 6.01 -7.97
C MET A 129 4.06 6.10 -9.14
N ARG A 130 4.57 6.42 -10.32
CA ARG A 130 3.84 6.33 -11.59
C ARG A 130 4.55 5.31 -12.47
N ILE A 131 3.77 4.38 -12.99
CA ILE A 131 4.25 3.30 -13.86
C ILE A 131 3.68 3.58 -15.26
N SER A 132 4.57 3.81 -16.21
CA SER A 132 4.23 4.05 -17.62
C SER A 132 4.06 2.72 -18.37
N PRO A 133 3.31 2.70 -19.49
CA PRO A 133 3.24 1.54 -20.36
C PRO A 133 4.63 1.04 -20.78
N GLY A 134 4.85 -0.27 -20.69
CA GLY A 134 6.13 -0.90 -21.01
C GLY A 134 7.13 -0.98 -19.87
N ALA A 135 6.84 -0.42 -18.69
CA ALA A 135 7.71 -0.55 -17.53
C ALA A 135 7.82 -2.03 -17.07
N GLU A 136 9.03 -2.56 -17.01
CA GLU A 136 9.30 -3.97 -16.64
C GLU A 136 8.93 -4.28 -15.20
N ARG A 137 8.49 -5.50 -14.85
CA ARG A 137 8.18 -5.86 -13.45
C ARG A 137 9.38 -5.66 -12.52
N GLN A 138 9.11 -5.21 -11.29
CA GLN A 138 10.13 -5.20 -10.24
C GLN A 138 10.35 -6.60 -9.68
N SER A 139 11.57 -6.89 -9.23
CA SER A 139 11.82 -8.08 -8.42
C SER A 139 11.04 -7.98 -7.10
N LEU A 140 10.49 -9.11 -6.65
CA LEU A 140 9.86 -9.21 -5.34
C LEU A 140 10.86 -8.86 -4.24
N HIS A 141 10.43 -8.02 -3.31
CA HIS A 141 11.26 -7.56 -2.19
C HIS A 141 10.38 -7.21 -0.99
N LYS A 142 11.01 -7.03 0.17
CA LYS A 142 10.38 -6.46 1.37
C LYS A 142 10.75 -4.99 1.47
N ASP A 143 9.76 -4.13 1.69
CA ASP A 143 9.98 -2.68 1.88
C ASP A 143 10.90 -2.41 3.08
N VAL A 144 10.86 -3.28 4.09
CA VAL A 144 11.59 -3.12 5.34
C VAL A 144 12.72 -4.15 5.39
N ARG A 145 13.94 -3.75 5.03
CA ARG A 145 15.11 -4.64 5.14
C ARG A 145 15.39 -4.96 6.61
N GLY A 146 15.07 -6.18 7.04
CA GLY A 146 15.60 -6.79 8.27
C GLY A 146 14.67 -6.85 9.50
N TYR A 147 13.43 -6.34 9.42
CA TYR A 147 12.62 -6.10 10.64
C TYR A 147 11.32 -6.93 10.77
N ASP A 148 10.91 -7.70 9.77
CA ASP A 148 9.67 -8.50 9.79
C ASP A 148 9.73 -9.82 10.59
N ARG A 149 10.61 -9.94 11.60
CA ARG A 149 10.69 -11.15 12.42
C ARG A 149 9.90 -10.97 13.71
N HIS A 150 8.60 -11.27 13.68
CA HIS A 150 7.78 -11.30 14.90
C HIS A 150 7.03 -12.64 15.04
N PRO A 151 6.93 -13.19 16.28
CA PRO A 151 6.11 -14.36 16.55
C PRO A 151 4.61 -14.03 16.47
N ALA A 152 3.79 -15.06 16.23
CA ALA A 152 2.33 -14.97 16.29
C ALA A 152 1.88 -14.44 17.66
N THR A 153 0.72 -13.78 17.68
CA THR A 153 0.18 -12.84 18.68
C THR A 153 -0.08 -13.36 20.11
N GLY A 154 0.79 -14.20 20.67
CA GLY A 154 0.74 -14.70 22.06
C GLY A 154 1.98 -14.43 22.92
N GLU A 155 3.13 -14.03 22.36
CA GLU A 155 4.41 -13.92 23.09
C GLU A 155 4.99 -12.49 23.08
N LEU A 156 4.12 -11.50 23.26
CA LEU A 156 4.46 -10.08 23.05
C LEU A 156 5.07 -9.35 24.23
N ALA A 157 5.55 -10.09 25.23
CA ALA A 157 6.20 -9.49 26.39
C ALA A 157 7.71 -9.22 26.19
N ALA A 158 8.32 -9.63 25.07
CA ALA A 158 9.79 -9.66 24.94
C ALA A 158 10.42 -8.83 23.79
N CYS A 159 9.65 -8.09 22.98
CA CYS A 159 10.20 -7.41 21.78
C CYS A 159 10.05 -5.88 21.87
N TYR A 160 10.83 -5.22 22.73
CA TYR A 160 10.85 -3.75 22.82
C TYR A 160 11.89 -3.05 21.94
N ASP A 161 12.69 -3.77 21.14
CA ASP A 161 13.81 -3.15 20.38
C ASP A 161 13.72 -3.26 18.85
N VAL A 162 12.56 -3.58 18.27
CA VAL A 162 12.39 -3.57 16.80
C VAL A 162 11.13 -2.82 16.39
N PRO A 163 11.22 -1.71 15.62
CA PRO A 163 10.05 -0.97 15.19
C PRO A 163 9.24 -1.81 14.20
N ARG A 164 7.97 -2.05 14.52
CA ARG A 164 6.98 -2.56 13.57
C ARG A 164 6.77 -1.53 12.47
N ALA A 165 6.74 -1.99 11.23
CA ALA A 165 6.49 -1.15 10.07
C ALA A 165 5.28 -1.68 9.29
N LEU A 166 4.55 -0.75 8.67
CA LEU A 166 3.43 -1.06 7.80
C LEU A 166 3.57 -0.21 6.54
N SER A 167 3.56 -0.87 5.38
CA SER A 167 3.47 -0.22 4.09
C SER A 167 2.00 -0.10 3.69
N VAL A 168 1.57 1.08 3.27
CA VAL A 168 0.21 1.35 2.80
C VAL A 168 0.31 1.89 1.39
N GLN A 169 -0.27 1.16 0.44
CA GLN A 169 -0.34 1.59 -0.95
C GLN A 169 -1.76 2.04 -1.28
N VAL A 170 -1.88 3.30 -1.71
CA VAL A 170 -3.15 3.89 -2.15
C VAL A 170 -3.15 3.95 -3.67
N GLN A 171 -4.12 3.28 -4.27
CA GLN A 171 -4.28 3.24 -5.71
C GLN A 171 -4.96 4.53 -6.21
N LEU A 172 -4.26 5.36 -6.97
CA LEU A 172 -4.78 6.63 -7.54
C LEU A 172 -5.24 6.51 -9.01
N SER A 173 -5.04 5.35 -9.62
CA SER A 173 -5.44 5.08 -11.01
C SER A 173 -6.02 3.68 -11.12
N ASP A 174 -6.99 3.49 -12.02
CA ASP A 174 -7.66 2.21 -12.13
C ASP A 174 -6.69 1.10 -12.59
N THR A 175 -6.75 -0.03 -11.88
CA THR A 175 -5.99 -1.25 -12.15
C THR A 175 -6.90 -2.48 -12.26
N ALA A 176 -8.22 -2.29 -12.34
CA ALA A 176 -9.21 -3.37 -12.35
C ALA A 176 -9.03 -4.37 -13.52
N GLY A 177 -8.35 -3.97 -14.60
CA GLY A 177 -8.02 -4.84 -15.72
C GLY A 177 -6.75 -5.68 -15.54
N ALA A 178 -6.04 -5.56 -14.42
CA ALA A 178 -4.79 -6.28 -14.19
C ALA A 178 -5.05 -7.78 -13.99
N THR A 179 -4.36 -8.58 -14.81
CA THR A 179 -4.29 -10.04 -14.65
C THR A 179 -2.84 -10.47 -14.48
N LEU A 180 -2.62 -11.73 -14.09
CA LEU A 180 -1.26 -12.28 -14.01
C LEU A 180 -0.54 -12.20 -15.37
N ASP A 181 -1.25 -12.32 -16.48
CA ASP A 181 -0.70 -12.30 -17.83
C ASP A 181 -0.69 -10.89 -18.47
N ALA A 182 -1.45 -9.96 -17.89
CA ALA A 182 -1.51 -8.56 -18.31
C ALA A 182 -1.56 -7.62 -17.08
N PRO A 183 -0.44 -7.45 -16.36
CA PRO A 183 -0.40 -6.60 -15.18
C PRO A 183 -0.48 -5.13 -15.62
N VAL A 184 -1.58 -4.44 -15.32
CA VAL A 184 -1.76 -3.01 -15.64
C VAL A 184 -1.09 -2.13 -14.58
N GLY A 185 0.14 -2.46 -14.18
CA GLY A 185 0.84 -1.76 -13.09
C GLY A 185 0.26 -2.00 -11.68
N ALA A 186 -0.57 -3.04 -11.51
CA ALA A 186 -1.06 -3.45 -10.20
C ALA A 186 0.08 -3.99 -9.32
N LEU A 187 -0.02 -3.76 -8.01
CA LEU A 187 0.92 -4.33 -7.04
C LEU A 187 0.81 -5.85 -7.01
N GLU A 188 1.95 -6.52 -7.21
CA GLU A 188 2.09 -7.94 -6.97
C GLU A 188 2.58 -8.19 -5.55
N VAL A 189 1.88 -9.05 -4.81
CA VAL A 189 2.21 -9.42 -3.43
C VAL A 189 2.29 -10.94 -3.29
N LEU A 190 3.09 -11.40 -2.32
CA LEU A 190 3.15 -12.80 -1.92
C LEU A 190 2.52 -12.98 -0.52
N PRO A 191 1.23 -13.33 -0.42
CA PRO A 191 0.60 -13.61 0.87
C PRO A 191 1.34 -14.69 1.65
N GLY A 192 1.58 -14.44 2.95
CA GLY A 192 2.28 -15.35 3.85
C GLY A 192 3.82 -15.25 3.80
N SER A 193 4.40 -14.47 2.88
CA SER A 193 5.86 -14.27 2.79
C SER A 193 6.45 -13.41 3.92
N HIS A 194 5.60 -12.77 4.72
CA HIS A 194 6.01 -12.05 5.93
C HIS A 194 6.52 -13.02 7.00
N ARG A 195 6.05 -14.28 7.01
CA ARG A 195 6.41 -15.28 8.01
C ARG A 195 7.74 -15.97 7.72
N PRO A 196 8.65 -16.11 8.71
CA PRO A 196 9.92 -16.82 8.54
C PRO A 196 9.77 -18.32 8.21
N ASP A 197 8.71 -18.94 8.71
CA ASP A 197 8.34 -20.35 8.51
C ASP A 197 7.43 -20.58 7.30
N GLY A 198 6.99 -19.49 6.64
CA GLY A 198 6.22 -19.57 5.42
C GLY A 198 7.01 -20.21 4.27
N ARG A 199 6.31 -20.75 3.28
CA ARG A 199 6.90 -21.37 2.07
C ARG A 199 7.91 -20.45 1.34
N HIS A 200 7.78 -19.14 1.55
CA HIS A 200 8.62 -18.09 0.98
C HIS A 200 9.47 -17.33 2.04
N GLY A 201 9.48 -17.79 3.28
CA GLY A 201 10.12 -17.16 4.45
C GLY A 201 11.58 -17.53 4.70
N GLY A 202 12.13 -18.46 3.91
CA GLY A 202 13.47 -19.01 4.12
C GLY A 202 14.59 -17.99 3.91
N ARG A 203 15.72 -18.18 4.63
CA ARG A 203 16.97 -17.39 4.60
C ARG A 203 17.68 -17.27 3.23
N GLY A 204 17.02 -17.64 2.13
CA GLY A 204 17.56 -17.59 0.76
C GLY A 204 16.52 -17.34 -0.32
N ALA A 205 15.35 -16.78 0.03
CA ALA A 205 14.31 -16.43 -0.93
C ALA A 205 14.23 -14.92 -1.20
N VAL A 206 15.38 -14.25 -1.38
CA VAL A 206 15.62 -13.10 -2.29
C VAL A 206 17.13 -13.02 -2.54
#